data_AF-A0A6G1JDS9-F1
#
_entry.id   AF-A0A6G1JDS9-F1
#
_cell.length_a   1.000
_cell.length_b   1.000
_cell.length_c   1.000
_cell.angle_alpha   90.00
_cell.angle_beta   90.00
_cell.angle_gamma   90.00
#
_symmetry.space_group_name_H-M   'P 1'
#
loop_
_entity.id
_entity.type
_entity.pdbx_description
1 polymer ?
#
loop_
_entity_poly.entity_id
_entity_poly.type
_entity_poly.pdbx_seq_one_letter_code
_entity_poly.pdbx_strand_id
1 'polypeptide(L)'
;MVAAKGYHGSRQPRLVGPAHCPNMHGLQGTVAQIYLQGWMCLERECRAFFKIFRGSRELGEPIERSFDYDLRWLKQRTPWPNEDHEYPLAPDAERLPSHSVAGEDCSRALWTGIVCPRCGQCCPRFAWSGWNASIRCGGFVKEAPHTFIPAASMRETWSHLSSSYMMSRDLYTDAVRQTVSFAHNYRIHRFTTPGIEGIVTNLIVNKIIMAEPRGPGAMFEVLQRVDIGLHRRELKTASNNYTQHFTVNFGMPYKFIAAASSARFEGATAPITDTRSRLHWAAKFAFAQHESKTMEVVSQEWKPKEFNEVLDLGYLEDQRIGYHDDGEFGLGPSIATLRLGAPGIMKLRMKQKHYTGMSGSKILTEDRPIPGCMRYEERLAEQPDLDALKLRDDVAYKTKKKAIPQKLELVRAKQAPDAIQMTLGHGDIVIMHGADLQKYYEHSVSHSGKLRFALTRRYIDPGSLAPSDRPTYEVAPDMSDYDGSKLAVM
;
A
#
# COMPACT_ATOMS: atom_id res chain seq x y z
N MET A 1 24.47 5.03 -33.38
CA MET A 1 24.58 5.67 -34.70
C MET A 1 23.77 4.87 -35.71
N VAL A 2 22.54 5.30 -35.97
CA VAL A 2 21.77 4.87 -37.15
C VAL A 2 21.56 6.16 -37.94
N ALA A 3 22.14 6.21 -39.14
CA ALA A 3 22.11 7.39 -39.99
C ALA A 3 20.67 7.74 -40.35
N ALA A 4 20.19 8.90 -39.90
CA ALA A 4 18.98 9.51 -40.40
C ALA A 4 19.23 9.87 -41.87
N LYS A 5 18.63 9.11 -42.80
CA LYS A 5 18.54 9.52 -44.20
C LYS A 5 17.69 10.77 -44.25
N GLY A 6 18.32 11.90 -44.55
CA GLY A 6 17.65 13.15 -44.84
C GLY A 6 16.65 12.95 -45.97
N TYR A 7 15.37 13.14 -45.65
CA TYR A 7 14.33 13.25 -46.68
C TYR A 7 14.44 14.65 -47.27
N HIS A 8 15.00 14.73 -48.47
CA HIS A 8 14.99 15.94 -49.27
C HIS A 8 13.55 16.46 -49.40
N GLY A 9 13.36 17.75 -49.13
CA GLY A 9 12.10 18.45 -49.27
C GLY A 9 11.59 18.38 -50.71
N SER A 10 10.77 17.38 -51.01
CA SER A 10 9.89 17.44 -52.17
C SER A 10 8.79 18.44 -51.85
N ARG A 11 8.75 19.57 -52.57
CA ARG A 11 7.62 20.51 -52.53
C ARG A 11 6.31 19.72 -52.58
N GLN A 12 5.47 19.85 -51.55
CA GLN A 12 4.15 19.23 -51.56
C GLN A 12 3.38 19.71 -52.81
N PRO A 13 2.78 18.81 -53.61
CA PRO A 13 1.97 19.21 -54.75
C PRO A 13 0.77 20.03 -54.27
N ARG A 14 0.49 21.18 -54.92
CA ARG A 14 -0.62 22.07 -54.52
C ARG A 14 -1.94 21.28 -54.47
N LEU A 15 -2.51 21.17 -53.27
CA LEU A 15 -3.82 20.57 -52.95
C LEU A 15 -5.00 21.55 -53.15
N VAL A 16 -4.67 22.71 -53.69
CA VAL A 16 -5.35 23.96 -53.48
C VAL A 16 -5.56 24.54 -54.87
N GLY A 17 -6.78 24.39 -55.38
CA GLY A 17 -7.19 24.85 -56.70
C GLY A 17 -8.11 26.06 -56.59
N PRO A 18 -8.18 26.93 -57.62
CA PRO A 18 -9.21 27.96 -57.68
C PRO A 18 -10.54 27.28 -58.00
N ALA A 19 -11.29 26.86 -56.98
CA ALA A 19 -12.71 26.59 -57.17
C ALA A 19 -13.46 27.89 -56.92
N HIS A 20 -13.78 28.61 -57.99
CA HIS A 20 -14.82 29.64 -57.90
C HIS A 20 -16.13 28.89 -57.68
N CYS A 21 -16.65 28.90 -56.44
CA CYS A 21 -18.02 28.49 -56.20
C CYS A 21 -18.93 29.46 -56.97
N PRO A 22 -19.65 29.04 -58.02
CA PRO A 22 -20.43 29.93 -58.88
C PRO A 22 -21.55 30.66 -58.12
N ASN A 23 -21.93 30.15 -56.94
CA ASN A 23 -22.97 30.70 -56.08
C ASN A 23 -22.42 31.57 -54.92
N MET A 24 -21.12 31.85 -54.88
CA MET A 24 -20.50 32.70 -53.87
C MET A 24 -19.89 33.91 -54.58
N HIS A 25 -20.69 34.95 -54.80
CA HIS A 25 -20.15 36.27 -55.13
C HIS A 25 -19.36 36.79 -53.90
N GLY A 26 -18.05 36.48 -53.81
CA GLY A 26 -17.15 37.17 -52.89
C GLY A 26 -16.18 36.33 -52.06
N LEU A 27 -16.25 35.00 -52.06
CA LEU A 27 -15.26 34.18 -51.33
C LEU A 27 -14.11 33.75 -52.24
N GLN A 28 -13.07 34.59 -52.30
CA GLN A 28 -11.73 34.17 -52.72
C GLN A 28 -11.15 33.26 -51.62
N GLY A 29 -11.61 32.02 -51.57
CA GLY A 29 -11.13 31.01 -50.64
C GLY A 29 -10.55 29.83 -51.40
N THR A 30 -9.45 29.30 -50.91
CA THR A 30 -8.90 28.08 -51.46
C THR A 30 -9.53 26.86 -50.80
N VAL A 31 -10.22 26.01 -51.56
CA VAL A 31 -10.75 24.73 -51.05
C VAL A 31 -9.72 23.62 -51.26
N ALA A 32 -9.66 22.65 -50.33
CA ALA A 32 -8.84 21.46 -50.49
C ALA A 32 -9.60 20.39 -51.28
N GLN A 33 -8.92 19.71 -52.21
CA GLN A 33 -9.50 18.59 -52.93
C GLN A 33 -9.52 17.35 -52.03
N ILE A 34 -10.69 16.95 -51.54
CA ILE A 34 -10.86 15.74 -50.71
C ILE A 34 -10.88 14.47 -51.57
N TYR A 35 -11.53 14.53 -52.74
CA TYR A 35 -11.75 13.38 -53.62
C TYR A 35 -11.22 13.62 -55.04
N LEU A 36 -10.79 12.56 -55.72
CA LEU A 36 -10.27 12.62 -57.10
C LEU A 36 -11.33 13.09 -58.10
N GLN A 37 -12.59 12.77 -57.82
CA GLN A 37 -13.74 12.96 -58.71
C GLN A 37 -14.13 14.43 -58.89
N GLY A 38 -13.74 15.33 -57.98
CA GLY A 38 -14.02 16.76 -58.13
C GLY A 38 -13.88 17.57 -56.84
N TRP A 39 -14.10 18.89 -56.97
CA TRP A 39 -14.04 19.83 -55.85
C TRP A 39 -15.40 19.93 -55.16
N MET A 40 -15.36 20.21 -53.85
CA MET A 40 -16.54 20.41 -53.00
C MET A 40 -16.34 21.64 -52.11
N CYS A 41 -17.42 22.32 -51.77
CA CYS A 41 -17.38 23.37 -50.75
C CYS A 41 -17.42 22.75 -49.35
N LEU A 42 -16.51 23.16 -48.47
CA LEU A 42 -16.45 22.68 -47.08
C LEU A 42 -16.97 23.70 -46.07
N GLU A 43 -17.45 24.85 -46.55
CA GLU A 43 -18.06 25.89 -45.71
C GLU A 43 -19.48 25.46 -45.34
N ARG A 44 -19.74 25.27 -44.04
CA ARG A 44 -20.99 24.69 -43.53
C ARG A 44 -22.20 25.55 -43.86
N GLU A 45 -22.01 26.86 -43.96
CA GLU A 45 -23.08 27.82 -44.27
C GLU A 45 -23.33 27.97 -45.77
N CYS A 46 -22.53 27.34 -46.62
CA CYS A 46 -22.70 27.41 -48.07
C CYS A 46 -23.81 26.48 -48.56
N ARG A 47 -24.67 26.96 -49.47
CA ARG A 47 -25.67 26.11 -50.17
C ARG A 47 -25.07 24.99 -51.01
N ALA A 48 -23.77 25.11 -51.34
CA ALA A 48 -22.99 24.09 -52.04
C ALA A 48 -22.16 23.21 -51.09
N PHE A 49 -22.37 23.32 -49.77
CA PHE A 49 -21.68 22.49 -48.77
C PHE A 49 -21.80 21.00 -49.14
N PHE A 50 -20.64 20.35 -49.27
CA PHE A 50 -20.49 18.93 -49.59
C PHE A 50 -21.07 18.46 -50.95
N LYS A 51 -21.42 19.39 -51.84
CA LYS A 51 -21.86 19.09 -53.21
C LYS A 51 -20.67 19.07 -54.17
N ILE A 52 -20.67 18.15 -55.13
CA ILE A 52 -19.59 18.03 -56.12
C ILE A 52 -19.87 18.91 -57.35
N PHE A 53 -18.83 19.61 -57.80
CA PHE A 53 -18.84 20.32 -59.08
C PHE A 53 -18.61 19.36 -60.26
N ARG A 54 -19.60 19.19 -61.13
CA ARG A 54 -19.50 18.44 -62.38
C ARG A 54 -19.57 19.42 -63.57
N GLY A 55 -18.44 20.01 -63.95
CA GLY A 55 -18.39 21.04 -64.99
C GLY A 55 -18.90 22.42 -64.53
N SER A 56 -19.04 23.37 -65.46
CA SER A 56 -19.12 24.81 -65.14
C SER A 56 -20.45 25.30 -64.54
N ARG A 57 -21.52 24.49 -64.46
CA ARG A 57 -22.82 24.95 -63.94
C ARG A 57 -23.68 23.92 -63.17
N GLU A 58 -23.23 22.68 -62.95
CA GLU A 58 -24.03 21.68 -62.22
C GLU A 58 -23.40 21.25 -60.88
N LEU A 59 -24.22 21.32 -59.83
CA LEU A 59 -23.92 20.83 -58.47
C LEU A 59 -24.72 19.55 -58.24
N GLY A 60 -24.03 18.45 -57.94
CA GLY A 60 -24.66 17.17 -57.63
C GLY A 60 -24.42 16.72 -56.19
N GLU A 61 -25.32 15.90 -55.66
CA GLU A 61 -25.08 15.13 -54.45
C GLU A 61 -24.00 14.05 -54.72
N PRO A 62 -23.02 13.86 -53.83
CA PRO A 62 -22.04 12.81 -53.98
C PRO A 62 -22.65 11.42 -53.77
N ILE A 63 -22.40 10.50 -54.69
CA ILE A 63 -22.72 9.08 -54.55
C ILE A 63 -21.56 8.41 -53.81
N GLU A 64 -21.63 8.28 -52.49
CA GLU A 64 -20.54 7.83 -51.60
C GLU A 64 -19.70 6.66 -52.15
N ARG A 65 -20.34 5.65 -52.74
CA ARG A 65 -19.67 4.43 -53.26
C ARG A 65 -18.75 4.66 -54.46
N SER A 66 -18.83 5.81 -55.12
CA SER A 66 -18.05 6.13 -56.34
C SER A 66 -16.94 7.15 -56.11
N PHE A 67 -16.63 7.50 -54.86
CA PHE A 67 -15.64 8.52 -54.52
C PHE A 67 -14.36 7.90 -53.96
N ASP A 68 -13.24 8.28 -54.56
CA ASP A 68 -11.91 7.90 -54.14
C ASP A 68 -11.24 9.12 -53.52
N TYR A 69 -10.74 8.97 -52.29
CA TYR A 69 -9.99 10.04 -51.64
C TYR A 69 -8.74 10.39 -52.45
N ASP A 70 -8.46 11.69 -52.56
CA ASP A 70 -7.19 12.13 -53.08
C ASP A 70 -6.09 11.73 -52.10
N LEU A 71 -5.10 10.95 -52.55
CA LEU A 71 -3.99 10.51 -51.70
C LEU A 71 -3.21 11.69 -51.11
N ARG A 72 -3.21 12.86 -51.75
CA ARG A 72 -2.60 14.08 -51.19
C ARG A 72 -3.39 14.57 -49.98
N TRP A 73 -4.72 14.48 -50.00
CA TRP A 73 -5.58 14.83 -48.87
C TRP A 73 -5.34 13.88 -47.69
N LEU A 74 -5.33 12.57 -47.94
CA LEU A 74 -5.05 11.56 -46.90
C LEU A 74 -3.65 11.67 -46.29
N LYS A 75 -2.68 12.20 -47.05
CA LYS A 75 -1.31 12.42 -46.58
C LYS A 75 -1.09 13.81 -45.99
N GLN A 76 -2.13 14.63 -45.87
CA GLN A 76 -2.01 15.90 -45.15
C GLN A 76 -1.71 15.62 -43.69
N ARG A 77 -0.78 16.41 -43.16
CA ARG A 77 -0.51 16.47 -41.72
C ARG A 77 -1.06 17.77 -41.21
N THR A 78 -1.76 17.72 -40.09
CA THR A 78 -2.09 18.93 -39.33
C THR A 78 -0.88 19.23 -38.46
N PRO A 79 -0.09 20.28 -38.77
CA PRO A 79 1.03 20.64 -37.93
C PRO A 79 0.52 21.09 -36.57
N TRP A 80 1.00 20.44 -35.52
CA TRP A 80 0.74 20.90 -34.15
C TRP A 80 1.87 21.86 -33.74
N PRO A 81 1.60 22.92 -32.95
CA PRO A 81 2.62 23.89 -32.54
C PRO A 81 3.86 23.27 -31.87
N ASN A 82 3.74 22.04 -31.38
CA ASN A 82 4.78 21.28 -30.68
C ASN A 82 5.22 19.99 -31.42
N GLU A 83 4.85 19.80 -32.69
CA GLU A 83 5.23 18.59 -33.46
C GLU A 83 6.75 18.42 -33.59
N ASP A 84 7.47 19.53 -33.78
CA ASP A 84 8.94 19.53 -33.95
C ASP A 84 9.71 19.64 -32.62
N HIS A 85 9.01 19.65 -31.47
CA HIS A 85 9.68 19.74 -30.17
C HIS A 85 10.10 18.35 -29.69
N GLU A 86 11.40 18.09 -29.67
CA GLU A 86 11.99 16.92 -29.02
C GLU A 86 12.00 17.12 -27.49
N TYR A 87 11.09 16.44 -26.79
CA TYR A 87 11.12 16.41 -25.33
C TYR A 87 12.06 15.30 -24.84
N PRO A 88 12.98 15.57 -23.90
CA PRO A 88 13.78 14.53 -23.27
C PRO A 88 12.88 13.48 -22.62
N LEU A 89 13.07 12.21 -22.98
CA LEU A 89 12.37 11.09 -22.32
C LEU A 89 12.87 10.87 -20.89
N ALA A 90 14.11 11.26 -20.61
CA ALA A 90 14.68 11.23 -19.28
C ALA A 90 14.21 12.49 -18.52
N PRO A 91 13.53 12.34 -17.37
CA PRO A 91 13.31 13.47 -16.49
C PRO A 91 14.66 13.99 -16.00
N ASP A 92 14.77 15.31 -15.90
CA ASP A 92 15.98 15.98 -15.46
C ASP A 92 16.44 15.44 -14.10
N ALA A 93 17.62 14.86 -14.03
CA ALA A 93 18.15 14.26 -12.80
C ALA A 93 18.52 15.33 -11.75
N GLU A 94 18.68 16.58 -12.17
CA GLU A 94 18.94 17.72 -11.29
C GLU A 94 17.66 18.27 -10.63
N ARG A 95 16.48 17.80 -11.03
CA ARG A 95 15.18 18.28 -10.53
C ARG A 95 14.77 17.79 -9.14
N LEU A 96 15.61 17.11 -8.37
CA LEU A 96 15.31 16.93 -6.94
C LEU A 96 15.63 18.25 -6.25
N PRO A 97 14.66 19.18 -6.10
CA PRO A 97 14.95 20.46 -5.51
C PRO A 97 15.42 20.21 -4.09
N SER A 98 16.33 21.05 -3.59
CA SER A 98 16.50 21.16 -2.15
C SER A 98 15.17 21.69 -1.60
N HIS A 99 14.28 20.81 -1.18
CA HIS A 99 12.98 21.21 -0.68
C HIS A 99 13.19 21.95 0.64
N SER A 100 12.86 23.23 0.67
CA SER A 100 12.90 24.06 1.88
C SER A 100 11.81 23.70 2.90
N VAL A 101 10.86 22.84 2.51
CA VAL A 101 9.74 22.39 3.33
C VAL A 101 10.01 20.97 3.83
N ALA A 102 9.92 20.77 5.14
CA ALA A 102 10.13 19.48 5.78
C ALA A 102 9.16 18.42 5.23
N GLY A 103 9.71 17.28 4.78
CA GLY A 103 8.95 16.12 4.30
C GLY A 103 8.53 16.16 2.84
N GLU A 104 8.76 17.25 2.10
CA GLU A 104 8.57 17.24 0.63
C GLU A 104 9.53 16.27 -0.06
N ASP A 105 10.68 16.04 0.56
CA ASP A 105 11.66 15.01 0.20
C ASP A 105 11.20 13.56 0.50
N CYS A 106 10.03 13.40 1.11
CA CYS A 106 9.34 12.12 1.29
C CYS A 106 8.07 12.03 0.42
N SER A 107 7.91 12.93 -0.56
CA SER A 107 6.70 12.99 -1.38
C SER A 107 6.55 11.83 -2.36
N ARG A 108 5.34 11.71 -2.94
CA ARG A 108 5.03 10.69 -3.97
C ARG A 108 5.98 10.76 -5.17
N ALA A 109 6.45 11.95 -5.53
CA ALA A 109 7.39 12.14 -6.64
C ALA A 109 8.71 11.37 -6.44
N LEU A 110 9.06 11.09 -5.18
CA LEU A 110 10.32 10.44 -4.79
C LEU A 110 10.22 8.92 -4.64
N TRP A 111 9.08 8.34 -5.02
CA TRP A 111 8.90 6.89 -5.07
C TRP A 111 9.62 6.22 -6.22
N THR A 112 9.79 6.94 -7.32
CA THR A 112 10.15 6.40 -8.63
C THR A 112 11.66 6.26 -8.77
N GLY A 113 12.08 5.53 -9.80
CA GLY A 113 13.47 5.51 -10.23
C GLY A 113 13.85 6.81 -10.94
N ILE A 114 15.16 7.03 -11.07
CA ILE A 114 15.74 8.10 -11.87
C ILE A 114 16.46 7.51 -13.08
N VAL A 115 16.75 8.32 -14.09
CA VAL A 115 17.61 7.89 -15.20
C VAL A 115 19.06 8.17 -14.82
N CYS A 116 19.94 7.18 -14.97
CA CYS A 116 21.35 7.35 -14.67
C CYS A 116 21.98 8.31 -15.69
N PRO A 117 22.60 9.42 -15.25
CA PRO A 117 23.17 10.41 -16.17
C PRO A 117 24.40 9.89 -16.93
N ARG A 118 25.00 8.78 -16.48
CA ARG A 118 26.21 8.20 -17.10
C ARG A 118 25.89 7.21 -18.23
N CYS A 119 24.86 6.36 -18.08
CA CYS A 119 24.55 5.32 -19.05
C CYS A 119 23.12 5.38 -19.64
N GLY A 120 22.27 6.29 -19.16
CA GLY A 120 20.88 6.42 -19.61
C GLY A 120 19.94 5.28 -19.17
N GLN A 121 20.40 4.33 -18.35
CA GLN A 121 19.56 3.26 -17.82
C GLN A 121 18.71 3.72 -16.63
N CYS A 122 17.54 3.11 -16.46
CA CYS A 122 16.68 3.33 -15.30
C CYS A 122 17.33 2.80 -14.02
N CYS A 123 17.40 3.66 -13.01
CA CYS A 123 17.92 3.37 -11.68
C CYS A 123 16.75 3.34 -10.68
N PRO A 124 16.25 2.16 -10.29
CA PRO A 124 15.15 2.05 -9.33
C PRO A 124 15.58 2.47 -7.91
N ARG A 125 14.64 3.03 -7.14
CA ARG A 125 14.85 3.36 -5.72
C ARG A 125 14.60 2.14 -4.84
N PHE A 126 15.61 1.27 -4.70
CA PHE A 126 15.51 0.14 -3.78
C PHE A 126 15.96 0.47 -2.36
N ALA A 127 16.91 1.38 -2.19
CA ALA A 127 17.42 1.80 -0.89
C ALA A 127 16.63 3.01 -0.35
N TRP A 128 16.46 3.07 0.95
CA TRP A 128 15.90 4.24 1.63
C TRP A 128 16.72 5.50 1.36
N SER A 129 18.05 5.36 1.49
CA SER A 129 19.04 6.43 1.32
C SER A 129 19.14 6.98 -0.10
N GLY A 130 18.65 6.28 -1.14
CA GLY A 130 18.63 6.83 -2.49
C GLY A 130 18.64 5.80 -3.61
N TRP A 131 19.29 6.17 -4.73
CA TRP A 131 19.34 5.41 -5.98
C TRP A 131 20.76 4.94 -6.28
N ASN A 132 20.90 3.64 -6.52
CA ASN A 132 22.17 3.00 -6.84
C ASN A 132 22.08 2.28 -8.19
N ALA A 133 22.86 2.72 -9.16
CA ALA A 133 22.91 2.09 -10.48
C ALA A 133 23.70 0.78 -10.45
N SER A 134 23.49 -0.07 -11.45
CA SER A 134 24.28 -1.30 -11.61
C SER A 134 25.78 -1.01 -11.69
N ILE A 135 26.60 -1.91 -11.14
CA ILE A 135 28.06 -1.84 -11.19
C ILE A 135 28.61 -1.71 -12.62
N ARG A 136 27.86 -2.21 -13.63
CA ARG A 136 28.17 -2.06 -15.06
C ARG A 136 28.18 -0.60 -15.55
N CYS A 137 27.64 0.33 -14.77
CA CYS A 137 27.62 1.76 -15.04
C CYS A 137 28.71 2.54 -14.24
N GLY A 138 29.68 1.85 -13.64
CA GLY A 138 30.68 2.50 -12.79
C GLY A 138 30.11 3.06 -11.49
N GLY A 139 29.03 2.44 -10.97
CA GLY A 139 28.53 2.65 -9.61
C GLY A 139 27.98 4.06 -9.33
N PHE A 140 27.19 4.64 -10.24
CA PHE A 140 26.49 5.89 -9.94
C PHE A 140 25.58 5.73 -8.70
N VAL A 141 25.75 6.64 -7.74
CA VAL A 141 24.96 6.74 -6.51
C VAL A 141 24.40 8.16 -6.44
N LYS A 142 23.10 8.27 -6.13
CA LYS A 142 22.46 9.53 -5.81
C LYS A 142 21.73 9.37 -4.48
N GLU A 143 22.13 10.14 -3.49
CA GLU A 143 21.42 10.22 -2.23
C GLU A 143 20.10 10.96 -2.42
N ALA A 144 19.07 10.48 -1.73
CA ALA A 144 17.83 11.21 -1.62
C ALA A 144 18.07 12.47 -0.76
N PRO A 145 17.62 13.65 -1.20
CA PRO A 145 17.61 14.80 -0.29
C PRO A 145 16.76 14.41 0.93
N HIS A 146 17.12 14.94 2.10
CA HIS A 146 16.27 14.77 3.27
C HIS A 146 16.22 16.06 4.08
N THR A 147 15.02 16.61 4.23
CA THR A 147 14.77 17.76 5.10
C THR A 147 14.17 17.23 6.38
N PHE A 148 14.93 17.37 7.47
CA PHE A 148 14.56 16.85 8.78
C PHE A 148 13.16 17.29 9.21
N ILE A 149 12.34 16.33 9.62
CA ILE A 149 10.98 16.53 10.09
C ILE A 149 10.97 16.42 11.62
N PRO A 150 10.78 17.54 12.35
CA PRO A 150 10.73 17.49 13.81
C PRO A 150 9.55 16.64 14.30
N ALA A 151 9.73 15.85 15.36
CA ALA A 151 8.63 15.07 15.93
C ALA A 151 7.45 15.96 16.37
N ALA A 152 7.75 17.21 16.76
CA ALA A 152 6.75 18.21 17.12
C ALA A 152 5.78 18.58 15.98
N SER A 153 6.14 18.36 14.71
CA SER A 153 5.27 18.61 13.55
C SER A 153 4.36 17.44 13.20
N MET A 154 4.55 16.26 13.82
CA MET A 154 3.68 15.07 13.63
C MET A 154 2.33 15.18 14.35
N ARG A 155 2.01 16.36 14.89
CA ARG A 155 0.77 16.62 15.61
C ARG A 155 -0.36 16.85 14.61
N GLU A 156 -1.49 16.21 14.84
CA GLU A 156 -2.70 16.56 14.09
C GLU A 156 -3.14 17.98 14.44
N THR A 157 -3.34 18.82 13.42
CA THR A 157 -3.69 20.25 13.57
C THR A 157 -4.87 20.49 14.50
N TRP A 158 -5.83 19.56 14.53
CA TRP A 158 -7.08 19.66 15.28
C TRP A 158 -7.10 18.77 16.54
N SER A 159 -6.00 18.10 16.88
CA SER A 159 -5.88 17.27 18.07
C SER A 159 -4.76 17.79 18.96
N HIS A 160 -5.13 18.64 19.92
CA HIS A 160 -4.17 19.16 20.88
C HIS A 160 -3.65 18.04 21.77
N LEU A 161 -2.35 17.71 21.65
CA LEU A 161 -1.66 16.86 22.61
C LEU A 161 -1.75 17.51 24.00
N SER A 162 -2.47 16.84 24.89
CA SER A 162 -2.62 17.27 26.29
C SER A 162 -1.83 16.32 27.20
N SER A 163 -1.56 16.76 28.44
CA SER A 163 -1.05 15.87 29.48
C SER A 163 -2.11 14.91 30.01
N SER A 164 -3.39 15.13 29.68
CA SER A 164 -4.49 14.19 29.97
C SER A 164 -4.59 13.12 28.88
N TYR A 165 -5.42 12.11 29.12
CA TYR A 165 -5.67 11.03 28.17
C TYR A 165 -6.30 11.55 26.88
N MET A 166 -5.67 11.21 25.74
CA MET A 166 -6.14 11.62 24.42
C MET A 166 -7.49 11.01 24.05
N MET A 167 -8.24 11.66 23.17
CA MET A 167 -9.45 11.08 22.59
C MET A 167 -9.10 10.10 21.47
N SER A 168 -9.90 9.05 21.33
CA SER A 168 -9.84 8.12 20.20
C SER A 168 -10.91 8.47 19.17
N ARG A 169 -10.64 8.18 17.90
CA ARG A 169 -11.59 8.27 16.79
C ARG A 169 -11.81 6.90 16.13
N ASP A 170 -11.61 5.85 16.90
CA ASP A 170 -11.78 4.49 16.43
C ASP A 170 -13.25 4.22 16.12
N LEU A 171 -13.50 3.55 15.00
CA LEU A 171 -14.83 3.08 14.60
C LEU A 171 -14.86 1.56 14.63
N TYR A 172 -15.99 0.98 14.98
CA TYR A 172 -16.17 -0.46 15.00
C TYR A 172 -17.64 -0.82 14.77
N THR A 173 -17.90 -2.05 14.36
CA THR A 173 -19.27 -2.55 14.14
C THR A 173 -19.89 -3.04 15.44
N ASP A 174 -21.22 -3.16 15.49
CA ASP A 174 -21.96 -3.65 16.67
C ASP A 174 -21.53 -5.06 17.13
N ALA A 175 -20.96 -5.86 16.22
CA ALA A 175 -20.42 -7.18 16.55
C ALA A 175 -19.14 -7.11 17.40
N VAL A 176 -18.42 -5.98 17.41
CA VAL A 176 -17.18 -5.82 18.17
C VAL A 176 -17.50 -5.25 19.55
N ARG A 177 -16.99 -5.89 20.60
CA ARG A 177 -17.02 -5.33 21.95
C ARG A 177 -15.77 -4.50 22.19
N GLN A 178 -15.96 -3.24 22.57
CA GLN A 178 -14.89 -2.37 23.03
C GLN A 178 -14.91 -2.22 24.56
N THR A 179 -13.72 -2.22 25.16
CA THR A 179 -13.51 -1.74 26.53
C THR A 179 -12.42 -0.67 26.55
N VAL A 180 -12.54 0.28 27.48
CA VAL A 180 -11.59 1.39 27.65
C VAL A 180 -11.03 1.36 29.06
N SER A 181 -9.73 1.51 29.18
CA SER A 181 -9.04 1.66 30.46
C SER A 181 -7.89 2.65 30.33
N PHE A 182 -7.30 3.04 31.46
CA PHE A 182 -6.28 4.07 31.53
C PHE A 182 -5.17 3.60 32.46
N ALA A 183 -3.93 3.61 31.99
CA ALA A 183 -2.77 3.20 32.77
C ALA A 183 -1.49 3.75 32.12
N HIS A 184 -0.49 4.09 32.95
CA HIS A 184 0.86 4.47 32.47
C HIS A 184 0.84 5.60 31.43
N ASN A 185 -0.05 6.59 31.59
CA ASN A 185 -0.25 7.69 30.65
C ASN A 185 -0.79 7.28 29.25
N TYR A 186 -1.27 6.05 29.10
CA TYR A 186 -1.97 5.58 27.91
C TYR A 186 -3.48 5.51 28.13
N ARG A 187 -4.24 5.95 27.13
CA ARG A 187 -5.63 5.52 26.96
C ARG A 187 -5.62 4.20 26.19
N ILE A 188 -6.24 3.18 26.74
CA ILE A 188 -6.12 1.81 26.24
C ILE A 188 -7.48 1.35 25.76
N HIS A 189 -7.59 1.15 24.45
CA HIS A 189 -8.76 0.65 23.75
C HIS A 189 -8.56 -0.83 23.46
N ARG A 190 -9.46 -1.67 23.95
CA ARG A 190 -9.42 -3.12 23.76
C ARG A 190 -10.65 -3.57 22.98
N PHE A 191 -10.42 -4.26 21.88
CA PHE A 191 -11.46 -4.79 21.01
C PHE A 191 -11.42 -6.31 21.00
N THR A 192 -12.57 -6.92 21.26
CA THR A 192 -12.78 -8.37 21.18
C THR A 192 -13.94 -8.66 20.24
N THR A 193 -13.83 -9.72 19.46
CA THR A 193 -14.86 -10.16 18.52
C THR A 193 -15.44 -11.52 18.97
N PRO A 194 -16.77 -11.67 19.06
CA PRO A 194 -17.40 -12.92 19.49
C PRO A 194 -17.03 -14.10 18.59
N GLY A 195 -16.90 -15.28 19.20
CA GLY A 195 -16.65 -16.54 18.49
C GLY A 195 -15.20 -16.76 18.04
N ILE A 196 -14.27 -15.88 18.43
CA ILE A 196 -12.83 -16.13 18.30
C ILE A 196 -12.09 -15.78 19.59
N GLU A 197 -10.98 -16.49 19.85
CA GLU A 197 -10.07 -16.15 20.94
C GLU A 197 -8.99 -15.17 20.45
N GLY A 198 -9.18 -13.90 20.76
CA GLY A 198 -8.19 -12.88 20.47
C GLY A 198 -8.61 -11.47 20.85
N ILE A 199 -7.62 -10.58 20.92
CA ILE A 199 -7.79 -9.19 21.31
C ILE A 199 -6.93 -8.27 20.46
N VAL A 200 -7.49 -7.12 20.09
CA VAL A 200 -6.75 -5.98 19.53
C VAL A 200 -6.71 -4.88 20.58
N THR A 201 -5.52 -4.44 20.95
CA THR A 201 -5.32 -3.37 21.93
C THR A 201 -4.62 -2.19 21.27
N ASN A 202 -5.22 -1.00 21.34
CA ASN A 202 -4.62 0.27 20.93
C ASN A 202 -4.28 1.09 22.19
N LEU A 203 -2.98 1.32 22.43
CA LEU A 203 -2.49 2.17 23.50
C LEU A 203 -2.16 3.53 22.91
N ILE A 204 -3.02 4.51 23.23
CA ILE A 204 -2.98 5.86 22.68
C ILE A 204 -2.17 6.76 23.62
N VAL A 205 -1.13 7.39 23.08
CA VAL A 205 -0.19 8.22 23.86
C VAL A 205 -0.74 9.61 24.18
N ASN A 206 -0.24 10.20 25.26
CA ASN A 206 -0.44 11.61 25.58
C ASN A 206 0.86 12.43 25.44
N LYS A 207 0.82 13.72 25.81
CA LYS A 207 2.00 14.61 25.78
C LYS A 207 3.16 14.11 26.65
N ILE A 208 2.89 13.43 27.77
CA ILE A 208 3.91 12.97 28.71
C ILE A 208 4.76 11.88 28.05
N ILE A 209 4.13 10.89 27.43
CA ILE A 209 4.83 9.84 26.67
C ILE A 209 5.57 10.44 25.47
N MET A 210 4.96 11.40 24.78
CA MET A 210 5.58 12.06 23.63
C MET A 210 6.84 12.87 23.98
N ALA A 211 6.93 13.38 25.20
CA ALA A 211 8.07 14.15 25.70
C ALA A 211 9.12 13.29 26.42
N GLU A 212 8.90 11.98 26.53
CA GLU A 212 9.81 11.05 27.20
C GLU A 212 11.20 11.06 26.53
N PRO A 213 12.30 11.21 27.30
CA PRO A 213 13.64 11.03 26.77
C PRO A 213 13.82 9.64 26.17
N ARG A 214 14.38 9.56 24.95
CA ARG A 214 14.44 8.31 24.16
C ARG A 214 13.06 7.68 23.87
N GLY A 215 11.98 8.43 24.07
CA GLY A 215 10.63 8.04 23.72
C GLY A 215 10.33 8.16 22.21
N PRO A 216 9.07 7.96 21.80
CA PRO A 216 8.68 7.90 20.39
C PRO A 216 9.13 9.09 19.55
N GLY A 217 9.09 10.31 20.09
CA GLY A 217 9.56 11.50 19.38
C GLY A 217 11.05 11.43 19.06
N ALA A 218 11.89 11.11 20.04
CA ALA A 218 13.33 10.95 19.84
C ALA A 218 13.65 9.79 18.87
N MET A 219 12.91 8.67 18.98
CA MET A 219 13.08 7.54 18.06
C MET A 219 12.83 7.94 16.60
N PHE A 220 11.74 8.69 16.35
CA PHE A 220 11.39 9.18 15.02
C PHE A 220 12.47 10.09 14.42
N GLU A 221 13.03 10.98 15.24
CA GLU A 221 14.08 11.90 14.80
C GLU A 221 15.40 11.20 14.51
N VAL A 222 15.75 10.14 15.27
CA VAL A 222 16.94 9.33 15.03
C VAL A 222 16.81 8.51 13.74
N LEU A 223 15.66 7.87 13.50
CA LEU A 223 15.42 7.05 12.30
C LEU A 223 15.51 7.84 10.99
N GLN A 224 15.32 9.15 11.04
CA GLN A 224 15.52 10.04 9.89
C GLN A 224 17.00 10.29 9.54
N ARG A 225 17.89 10.15 10.52
CA ARG A 225 19.31 10.55 10.40
C ARG A 225 20.26 9.37 10.29
N VAL A 226 19.81 8.17 10.63
CA VAL A 226 20.64 6.97 10.61
C VAL A 226 20.12 5.99 9.58
N ASP A 227 20.98 5.56 8.67
CA ASP A 227 20.66 4.47 7.75
C ASP A 227 20.68 3.14 8.51
N ILE A 228 19.49 2.61 8.77
CA ILE A 228 19.31 1.29 9.40
C ILE A 228 19.21 0.15 8.37
N GLY A 229 19.45 0.42 7.08
CA GLY A 229 19.39 -0.58 6.02
C GLY A 229 17.97 -0.85 5.50
N LEU A 230 17.11 0.17 5.47
CA LEU A 230 15.76 0.07 4.91
C LEU A 230 15.81 -0.13 3.39
N HIS A 231 15.20 -1.21 2.89
CA HIS A 231 15.19 -1.55 1.47
C HIS A 231 13.83 -2.06 1.00
N ARG A 232 13.47 -1.78 -0.25
CA ARG A 232 12.36 -2.48 -0.93
C ARG A 232 12.76 -3.91 -1.21
N ARG A 233 11.84 -4.84 -0.98
CA ARG A 233 12.08 -6.29 -1.13
C ARG A 233 11.27 -6.85 -2.28
N GLU A 234 11.84 -7.82 -2.96
CA GLU A 234 11.16 -8.55 -4.02
C GLU A 234 10.01 -9.37 -3.43
N LEU A 235 8.84 -9.29 -4.05
CA LEU A 235 7.69 -10.12 -3.74
C LEU A 235 7.85 -11.44 -4.48
N LYS A 236 7.70 -12.59 -3.79
CA LYS A 236 7.80 -13.95 -4.36
C LYS A 236 6.63 -14.31 -5.31
N THR A 237 6.14 -13.36 -6.08
CA THR A 237 5.15 -13.53 -7.15
C THR A 237 5.88 -13.75 -8.48
N ALA A 238 5.23 -14.35 -9.49
CA ALA A 238 5.82 -14.67 -10.81
C ALA A 238 6.25 -13.44 -11.67
N SER A 239 6.40 -12.27 -11.06
CA SER A 239 6.79 -11.00 -11.66
C SER A 239 7.87 -10.35 -10.80
N ASN A 240 8.79 -9.60 -11.40
CA ASN A 240 9.84 -8.79 -10.74
C ASN A 240 9.23 -7.60 -9.95
N ASN A 241 8.25 -7.87 -9.09
CA ASN A 241 7.53 -6.89 -8.29
C ASN A 241 8.24 -6.68 -6.96
N TYR A 242 8.30 -5.43 -6.51
CA TYR A 242 8.91 -5.07 -5.23
C TYR A 242 7.85 -4.47 -4.29
N THR A 243 8.11 -4.55 -2.98
CA THR A 243 7.32 -3.84 -1.97
C THR A 243 7.33 -2.34 -2.27
N GLN A 244 6.19 -1.67 -2.02
CA GLN A 244 6.15 -0.21 -2.11
C GLN A 244 6.91 0.42 -0.92
N HIS A 245 6.63 -0.07 0.29
CA HIS A 245 7.33 0.31 1.50
C HIS A 245 8.76 -0.23 1.53
N PHE A 246 9.60 0.40 2.34
CA PHE A 246 10.95 -0.05 2.63
C PHE A 246 10.94 -0.86 3.92
N THR A 247 11.82 -1.85 4.02
CA THR A 247 11.83 -2.74 5.18
C THR A 247 13.22 -3.25 5.54
N VAL A 248 13.44 -3.43 6.85
CA VAL A 248 14.59 -4.08 7.44
C VAL A 248 14.15 -4.92 8.64
N ASN A 249 14.84 -6.03 8.86
CA ASN A 249 14.58 -6.95 9.96
C ASN A 249 15.78 -6.95 10.92
N PHE A 250 15.49 -7.02 12.21
CA PHE A 250 16.49 -7.24 13.26
C PHE A 250 16.11 -8.45 14.11
N GLY A 251 17.12 -9.22 14.55
CA GLY A 251 16.93 -10.44 15.34
C GLY A 251 16.67 -11.66 14.46
N MET A 252 15.63 -12.43 14.80
CA MET A 252 15.31 -13.66 14.07
C MET A 252 14.85 -13.33 12.64
N PRO A 253 15.39 -13.99 11.59
CA PRO A 253 14.97 -13.78 10.21
C PRO A 253 13.48 -14.05 9.96
N TYR A 254 12.84 -13.15 9.23
CA TYR A 254 11.41 -13.23 8.88
C TYR A 254 11.21 -13.52 7.39
N LYS A 255 10.40 -14.54 7.09
CA LYS A 255 10.21 -15.16 5.76
C LYS A 255 9.74 -14.20 4.64
N PHE A 256 9.11 -13.07 4.97
CA PHE A 256 8.69 -12.04 3.99
C PHE A 256 9.84 -11.22 3.45
N ILE A 257 10.88 -11.03 4.25
CA ILE A 257 12.15 -10.53 3.77
C ILE A 257 12.90 -11.76 3.30
N ALA A 258 13.57 -11.71 2.15
CA ALA A 258 14.49 -12.78 1.77
C ALA A 258 15.38 -13.08 2.98
N ALA A 259 15.24 -14.29 3.54
CA ALA A 259 15.62 -14.62 4.91
C ALA A 259 17.11 -14.36 5.25
N ALA A 260 17.93 -14.10 4.24
CA ALA A 260 19.35 -13.81 4.35
C ALA A 260 19.72 -12.39 4.83
N SER A 261 18.78 -11.48 5.17
CA SER A 261 19.12 -10.06 5.45
C SER A 261 18.69 -9.50 6.82
N SER A 262 18.51 -10.35 7.83
CA SER A 262 18.26 -9.88 9.21
C SER A 262 19.53 -9.39 9.89
N ALA A 263 19.50 -8.18 10.45
CA ALA A 263 20.58 -7.60 11.25
C ALA A 263 20.52 -8.04 12.73
N ARG A 264 21.67 -7.97 13.41
CA ARG A 264 21.78 -8.26 14.86
C ARG A 264 21.13 -7.16 15.70
N PHE A 265 20.68 -7.50 16.91
CA PHE A 265 20.28 -6.48 17.89
C PHE A 265 21.49 -5.78 18.49
N GLU A 266 22.61 -6.48 18.63
CA GLU A 266 23.88 -5.91 19.07
C GLU A 266 24.37 -4.88 18.04
N GLY A 267 24.60 -3.65 18.51
CA GLY A 267 25.00 -2.53 17.64
C GLY A 267 23.85 -1.90 16.86
N ALA A 268 22.61 -2.38 17.03
CA ALA A 268 21.44 -1.72 16.47
C ALA A 268 21.26 -0.32 17.10
N THR A 269 20.61 0.57 16.35
CA THR A 269 20.34 1.93 16.82
C THR A 269 19.33 1.93 17.97
N ALA A 270 19.40 2.97 18.82
CA ALA A 270 18.50 3.11 19.97
C ALA A 270 16.99 2.94 19.63
N PRO A 271 16.45 3.47 18.51
CA PRO A 271 15.06 3.22 18.13
C PRO A 271 14.68 1.74 18.05
N ILE A 272 15.58 0.87 17.57
CA ILE A 272 15.33 -0.57 17.45
C ILE A 272 15.28 -1.23 18.83
N THR A 273 16.28 -0.95 19.69
CA THR A 273 16.37 -1.53 21.04
C THR A 273 15.29 -0.99 21.98
N ASP A 274 15.00 0.31 21.91
CA ASP A 274 14.03 0.98 22.77
C ASP A 274 12.61 0.57 22.39
N THR A 275 12.33 0.39 21.10
CA THR A 275 11.07 -0.21 20.62
C THR A 275 10.90 -1.63 21.12
N ARG A 276 11.95 -2.46 21.00
CA ARG A 276 11.93 -3.84 21.49
C ARG A 276 11.49 -3.92 22.95
N SER A 277 12.11 -3.09 23.79
CA SER A 277 11.87 -3.01 25.22
C SER A 277 10.44 -2.54 25.54
N ARG A 278 10.00 -1.46 24.88
CA ARG A 278 8.67 -0.88 25.07
C ARG A 278 7.56 -1.84 24.65
N LEU A 279 7.71 -2.51 23.52
CA LEU A 279 6.71 -3.45 23.00
C LEU A 279 6.68 -4.77 23.77
N HIS A 280 7.81 -5.20 24.35
CA HIS A 280 7.82 -6.29 25.33
C HIS A 280 6.96 -5.96 26.54
N TRP A 281 7.16 -4.80 27.14
CA TRP A 281 6.33 -4.34 28.25
C TRP A 281 4.86 -4.24 27.85
N ALA A 282 4.56 -3.58 26.73
CA ALA A 282 3.19 -3.33 26.31
C ALA A 282 2.43 -4.64 26.07
N ALA A 283 3.07 -5.63 25.44
CA ALA A 283 2.51 -6.96 25.23
C ALA A 283 2.20 -7.66 26.57
N LYS A 284 3.17 -7.75 27.48
CA LYS A 284 2.97 -8.35 28.81
C LYS A 284 1.85 -7.66 29.58
N PHE A 285 1.81 -6.33 29.55
CA PHE A 285 0.76 -5.54 30.20
C PHE A 285 -0.62 -5.83 29.59
N ALA A 286 -0.72 -5.87 28.26
CA ALA A 286 -1.97 -6.18 27.58
C ALA A 286 -2.47 -7.61 27.88
N PHE A 287 -1.57 -8.59 27.91
CA PHE A 287 -1.92 -10.00 28.21
C PHE A 287 -2.33 -10.17 29.67
N ALA A 288 -1.62 -9.56 30.61
CA ALA A 288 -1.98 -9.57 32.03
C ALA A 288 -3.40 -9.05 32.25
N GLN A 289 -3.76 -7.96 31.57
CA GLN A 289 -5.10 -7.38 31.63
C GLN A 289 -6.15 -8.24 30.94
N HIS A 290 -5.82 -8.87 29.80
CA HIS A 290 -6.75 -9.71 29.06
C HIS A 290 -7.06 -11.03 29.79
N GLU A 291 -6.02 -11.67 30.33
CA GLU A 291 -6.09 -12.97 31.00
C GLU A 291 -6.39 -12.84 32.50
N SER A 292 -6.54 -11.62 33.03
CA SER A 292 -6.71 -11.34 34.46
C SER A 292 -5.62 -11.97 35.34
N LYS A 293 -4.37 -11.93 34.86
CA LYS A 293 -3.16 -12.42 35.54
C LYS A 293 -2.28 -11.26 35.98
N THR A 294 -1.34 -11.52 36.88
CA THR A 294 -0.30 -10.52 37.20
C THR A 294 0.75 -10.45 36.09
N MET A 295 1.48 -9.35 36.00
CA MET A 295 2.54 -9.19 35.00
C MET A 295 3.68 -10.20 35.20
N GLU A 296 3.93 -10.63 36.44
CA GLU A 296 4.97 -11.62 36.78
C GLU A 296 4.61 -12.99 36.20
N VAL A 297 3.37 -13.44 36.39
CA VAL A 297 2.89 -14.72 35.85
C VAL A 297 2.97 -14.72 34.32
N VAL A 298 2.44 -13.67 33.69
CA VAL A 298 2.51 -13.52 32.22
C VAL A 298 3.96 -13.47 31.74
N SER A 299 4.84 -12.78 32.46
CA SER A 299 6.26 -12.70 32.07
C SER A 299 6.92 -14.07 32.01
N GLN A 300 6.61 -14.96 32.97
CA GLN A 300 7.16 -16.32 33.00
C GLN A 300 6.55 -17.20 31.90
N GLU A 301 5.24 -17.17 31.73
CA GLU A 301 4.54 -17.97 30.71
C GLU A 301 4.90 -17.53 29.28
N TRP A 302 5.09 -16.23 29.07
CA TRP A 302 5.41 -15.67 27.76
C TRP A 302 6.89 -15.78 27.41
N LYS A 303 7.79 -15.95 28.38
CA LYS A 303 9.25 -15.98 28.17
C LYS A 303 9.70 -16.89 27.02
N PRO A 304 9.19 -18.12 26.84
CA PRO A 304 9.60 -19.00 25.74
C PRO A 304 9.16 -18.50 24.36
N LYS A 305 8.16 -17.62 24.29
CA LYS A 305 7.57 -17.04 23.08
C LYS A 305 7.70 -15.51 23.08
N GLU A 306 8.66 -14.97 23.81
CA GLU A 306 8.92 -13.54 23.83
C GLU A 306 9.38 -13.08 22.45
N PHE A 307 9.12 -11.82 22.09
CA PHE A 307 9.46 -11.35 20.76
C PHE A 307 10.98 -11.48 20.51
N ASN A 308 11.34 -12.05 19.37
CA ASN A 308 12.72 -12.23 18.95
C ASN A 308 13.05 -11.54 17.61
N GLU A 309 12.09 -10.79 17.06
CA GLU A 309 12.23 -10.02 15.82
C GLU A 309 11.75 -8.58 16.00
N VAL A 310 12.40 -7.63 15.32
CA VAL A 310 11.86 -6.29 15.00
C VAL A 310 11.86 -6.13 13.48
N LEU A 311 10.69 -5.95 12.89
CA LEU A 311 10.52 -5.50 11.52
C LEU A 311 10.23 -4.01 11.48
N ASP A 312 11.15 -3.20 10.94
CA ASP A 312 10.88 -1.80 10.65
C ASP A 312 10.37 -1.65 9.21
N LEU A 313 9.25 -0.96 9.06
CA LEU A 313 8.66 -0.56 7.79
C LEU A 313 8.69 0.97 7.67
N GLY A 314 9.47 1.47 6.72
CA GLY A 314 9.50 2.88 6.33
C GLY A 314 8.54 3.16 5.18
N TYR A 315 7.71 4.18 5.35
CA TYR A 315 6.72 4.64 4.38
C TYR A 315 6.93 6.10 4.01
N LEU A 316 6.99 6.36 2.71
CA LEU A 316 6.89 7.69 2.12
C LEU A 316 5.43 8.07 1.86
N GLU A 317 5.14 9.33 1.53
CA GLU A 317 3.80 9.86 1.24
C GLU A 317 3.00 8.91 0.33
N ASP A 318 1.73 8.64 0.65
CA ASP A 318 0.79 7.73 -0.03
C ASP A 318 1.10 6.22 0.03
N GLN A 319 2.21 5.81 0.64
CA GLN A 319 2.55 4.39 0.71
C GLN A 319 1.61 3.71 1.70
N ARG A 320 1.26 2.46 1.38
CA ARG A 320 0.32 1.68 2.19
C ARG A 320 0.66 0.21 2.12
N ILE A 321 0.12 -0.53 3.08
CA ILE A 321 0.07 -1.98 3.03
C ILE A 321 -1.39 -2.39 2.94
N GLY A 322 -1.71 -3.20 1.94
CA GLY A 322 -3.06 -3.71 1.70
C GLY A 322 -3.51 -4.69 2.78
N TYR A 323 -4.70 -5.25 2.62
CA TYR A 323 -5.18 -6.28 3.55
C TYR A 323 -4.26 -7.50 3.50
N HIS A 324 -3.75 -7.87 4.67
CA HIS A 324 -2.93 -9.05 4.92
C HIS A 324 -3.16 -9.53 6.35
N ASP A 325 -2.69 -10.72 6.66
CA ASP A 325 -2.58 -11.21 8.03
C ASP A 325 -1.12 -11.55 8.31
N ASP A 326 -0.80 -11.69 9.58
CA ASP A 326 0.52 -12.14 10.05
C ASP A 326 0.37 -13.54 10.70
N GLY A 327 -0.44 -14.41 10.07
CA GLY A 327 -0.78 -15.75 10.53
C GLY A 327 0.09 -16.85 9.92
N GLU A 328 1.30 -16.52 9.47
CA GLU A 328 2.16 -17.45 8.75
C GLU A 328 2.69 -18.56 9.65
N PHE A 329 2.97 -19.71 9.02
CA PHE A 329 3.63 -20.81 9.68
C PHE A 329 4.97 -20.37 10.28
N GLY A 330 5.13 -20.59 11.59
CA GLY A 330 6.32 -20.23 12.35
C GLY A 330 6.18 -18.95 13.18
N LEU A 331 5.10 -18.18 13.03
CA LEU A 331 4.89 -16.98 13.83
C LEU A 331 4.12 -17.29 15.12
N GLY A 332 4.52 -16.59 16.19
CA GLY A 332 3.77 -16.59 17.45
C GLY A 332 2.40 -15.91 17.30
N PRO A 333 1.46 -16.15 18.23
CA PRO A 333 0.08 -15.64 18.14
C PRO A 333 -0.03 -14.14 18.45
N SER A 334 1.09 -13.45 18.65
CA SER A 334 1.14 -12.09 19.19
C SER A 334 2.01 -11.21 18.34
N ILE A 335 1.53 -9.99 18.13
CA ILE A 335 2.18 -8.97 17.30
C ILE A 335 1.99 -7.65 18.01
N ALA A 336 3.08 -6.90 18.14
CA ALA A 336 3.03 -5.56 18.71
C ALA A 336 3.70 -4.60 17.74
N THR A 337 3.12 -3.41 17.53
CA THR A 337 3.68 -2.43 16.61
C THR A 337 3.67 -1.04 17.21
N LEU A 338 4.84 -0.40 17.23
CA LEU A 338 5.00 1.02 17.55
C LEU A 338 4.89 1.84 16.26
N ARG A 339 4.14 2.94 16.30
CA ARG A 339 3.92 3.81 15.14
C ARG A 339 4.66 5.13 15.33
N LEU A 340 5.48 5.52 14.35
CA LEU A 340 6.23 6.77 14.40
C LEU A 340 5.96 7.61 13.15
N GLY A 341 5.92 8.93 13.28
CA GLY A 341 5.65 9.85 12.17
C GLY A 341 4.17 10.07 11.90
N ALA A 342 3.79 10.18 10.63
CA ALA A 342 2.46 10.59 10.20
C ALA A 342 1.33 9.68 10.72
N PRO A 343 0.17 10.26 11.09
CA PRO A 343 -0.98 9.50 11.54
C PRO A 343 -1.48 8.57 10.44
N GLY A 344 -1.95 7.39 10.87
CA GLY A 344 -2.43 6.34 9.99
C GLY A 344 -3.82 5.85 10.37
N ILE A 345 -4.46 5.20 9.41
CA ILE A 345 -5.71 4.47 9.64
C ILE A 345 -5.39 2.99 9.45
N MET A 346 -5.58 2.20 10.51
CA MET A 346 -5.52 0.74 10.45
C MET A 346 -6.93 0.17 10.42
N LYS A 347 -7.20 -0.68 9.45
CA LYS A 347 -8.50 -1.33 9.26
C LYS A 347 -8.35 -2.82 9.46
N LEU A 348 -9.26 -3.43 10.20
CA LEU A 348 -9.34 -4.87 10.41
C LEU A 348 -10.70 -5.37 9.89
N ARG A 349 -10.70 -6.44 9.10
CA ARG A 349 -11.94 -7.07 8.61
C ARG A 349 -11.81 -8.59 8.57
N MET A 350 -12.95 -9.28 8.59
CA MET A 350 -12.97 -10.73 8.44
C MET A 350 -12.50 -11.12 7.02
N LYS A 351 -11.64 -12.13 6.90
CA LYS A 351 -11.18 -12.60 5.59
C LYS A 351 -12.37 -13.12 4.79
N GLN A 352 -12.35 -12.85 3.48
CA GLN A 352 -13.44 -13.19 2.57
C GLN A 352 -13.91 -14.65 2.69
N LYS A 353 -12.96 -15.60 2.82
CA LYS A 353 -13.26 -17.03 2.94
C LYS A 353 -14.11 -17.37 4.16
N HIS A 354 -13.92 -16.68 5.27
CA HIS A 354 -14.66 -16.89 6.51
C HIS A 354 -15.97 -16.08 6.53
N TYR A 355 -15.91 -14.87 6.00
CA TYR A 355 -17.09 -14.00 5.88
C TYR A 355 -18.16 -14.62 5.00
N THR A 356 -17.81 -15.06 3.80
CA THR A 356 -18.74 -15.75 2.89
C THR A 356 -18.91 -17.23 3.22
N GLY A 357 -17.96 -17.82 3.93
CA GLY A 357 -17.92 -19.26 4.19
C GLY A 357 -17.49 -20.10 3.01
N MET A 358 -16.98 -19.52 1.92
CA MET A 358 -16.65 -20.23 0.70
C MET A 358 -15.14 -20.35 0.45
N SER A 359 -14.73 -21.48 -0.09
CA SER A 359 -13.42 -21.68 -0.70
C SER A 359 -13.34 -20.98 -2.08
N GLY A 360 -12.13 -20.87 -2.64
CA GLY A 360 -11.92 -20.35 -4.00
C GLY A 360 -12.72 -21.11 -5.09
N SER A 361 -13.04 -22.38 -4.84
CA SER A 361 -13.87 -23.22 -5.72
C SER A 361 -15.37 -23.06 -5.47
N LYS A 362 -15.81 -22.04 -4.72
CA LYS A 362 -17.22 -21.75 -4.39
C LYS A 362 -17.94 -22.88 -3.60
N ILE A 363 -17.18 -23.70 -2.89
CA ILE A 363 -17.69 -24.76 -2.01
C ILE A 363 -17.63 -24.24 -0.57
N LEU A 364 -18.62 -24.57 0.26
CA LEU A 364 -18.61 -24.26 1.68
C LEU A 364 -17.31 -24.75 2.34
N THR A 365 -16.68 -23.90 3.13
CA THR A 365 -15.49 -24.22 3.94
C THR A 365 -15.83 -25.20 5.05
N GLU A 366 -14.82 -25.85 5.62
CA GLU A 366 -14.99 -26.72 6.79
C GLU A 366 -15.08 -25.95 8.11
N ASP A 367 -14.57 -24.72 8.14
CA ASP A 367 -14.66 -23.88 9.32
C ASP A 367 -16.12 -23.59 9.65
N ARG A 368 -16.46 -23.72 10.93
CA ARG A 368 -17.76 -23.29 11.44
C ARG A 368 -17.95 -21.79 11.22
N PRO A 369 -19.18 -21.33 10.91
CA PRO A 369 -19.46 -19.91 10.81
C PRO A 369 -19.18 -19.23 12.15
N ILE A 370 -18.64 -18.01 12.11
CA ILE A 370 -18.36 -17.20 13.29
C ILE A 370 -19.27 -15.96 13.29
N PRO A 371 -19.67 -15.42 14.46
CA PRO A 371 -20.51 -14.24 14.54
C PRO A 371 -20.01 -13.09 13.67
N GLY A 372 -20.95 -12.40 13.01
CA GLY A 372 -20.63 -11.31 12.07
C GLY A 372 -20.29 -11.76 10.65
N CYS A 373 -20.21 -13.07 10.36
CA CYS A 373 -20.10 -13.55 8.98
C CYS A 373 -21.43 -13.43 8.23
N MET A 374 -21.38 -13.45 6.90
CA MET A 374 -22.57 -13.40 6.05
C MET A 374 -23.48 -14.62 6.31
N ARG A 375 -24.78 -14.38 6.53
CA ARG A 375 -25.79 -15.40 6.82
C ARG A 375 -25.39 -16.32 7.99
N TYR A 376 -24.88 -15.73 9.08
CA TYR A 376 -24.34 -16.46 10.22
C TYR A 376 -25.33 -17.49 10.79
N GLU A 377 -26.55 -17.06 11.14
CA GLU A 377 -27.56 -17.92 11.75
C GLU A 377 -28.01 -19.04 10.81
N GLU A 378 -28.26 -18.73 9.54
CA GLU A 378 -28.69 -19.74 8.56
C GLU A 378 -27.58 -20.76 8.28
N ARG A 379 -26.32 -20.33 8.25
CA ARG A 379 -25.18 -21.25 8.10
C ARG A 379 -24.97 -22.09 9.35
N LEU A 380 -25.19 -21.54 10.53
CA LEU A 380 -25.07 -22.27 11.80
C LEU A 380 -26.13 -23.36 11.89
N ALA A 381 -27.37 -23.08 11.45
CA ALA A 381 -28.47 -24.05 11.40
C ALA A 381 -28.19 -25.27 10.50
N GLU A 382 -27.34 -25.15 9.48
CA GLU A 382 -26.95 -26.27 8.61
C GLU A 382 -25.88 -27.18 9.21
N GLN A 383 -25.20 -26.77 10.30
CA GLN A 383 -24.04 -27.49 10.82
C GLN A 383 -24.36 -28.85 11.44
N PRO A 384 -25.43 -29.04 12.25
CA PRO A 384 -25.74 -30.36 12.81
C PRO A 384 -25.89 -31.44 11.73
N ASP A 385 -26.56 -31.10 10.63
CA ASP A 385 -26.71 -32.01 9.50
C ASP A 385 -25.39 -32.27 8.76
N LEU A 386 -24.56 -31.23 8.57
CA LEU A 386 -23.25 -31.39 7.93
C LEU A 386 -22.34 -32.28 8.76
N ASP A 387 -22.32 -32.10 10.09
CA ASP A 387 -21.54 -32.90 11.02
C ASP A 387 -22.02 -34.37 11.02
N ALA A 388 -23.35 -34.59 11.01
CA ALA A 388 -23.92 -35.93 10.91
C ALA A 388 -23.58 -36.64 9.58
N LEU A 389 -23.65 -35.92 8.46
CA LEU A 389 -23.30 -36.46 7.14
C LEU A 389 -21.80 -36.74 7.02
N LYS A 390 -20.93 -35.88 7.57
CA LYS A 390 -19.47 -36.07 7.55
C LYS A 390 -19.04 -37.41 8.17
N LEU A 391 -19.80 -37.89 9.16
CA LEU A 391 -19.54 -39.15 9.85
C LEU A 391 -20.14 -40.39 9.15
N ARG A 392 -21.22 -40.23 8.38
CA ARG A 392 -22.05 -41.36 7.89
C ARG A 392 -22.02 -41.54 6.37
N ASP A 393 -21.93 -40.44 5.62
CA ASP A 393 -22.06 -40.44 4.16
C ASP A 393 -21.27 -39.26 3.56
N ASP A 394 -20.03 -39.52 3.16
CA ASP A 394 -19.14 -38.54 2.54
C ASP A 394 -19.67 -38.00 1.20
N VAL A 395 -20.43 -38.82 0.45
CA VAL A 395 -21.00 -38.40 -0.84
C VAL A 395 -22.13 -37.39 -0.62
N ALA A 396 -23.03 -37.67 0.32
CA ALA A 396 -24.09 -36.74 0.72
C ALA A 396 -23.51 -35.47 1.36
N TYR A 397 -22.47 -35.59 2.20
CA TYR A 397 -21.74 -34.46 2.77
C TYR A 397 -21.19 -33.51 1.70
N LYS A 398 -20.44 -34.05 0.73
CA LYS A 398 -19.88 -33.26 -0.38
C LYS A 398 -20.96 -32.62 -1.25
N THR A 399 -22.06 -33.33 -1.48
CA THR A 399 -23.22 -32.81 -2.23
C THR A 399 -23.87 -31.63 -1.50
N LYS A 400 -24.13 -31.77 -0.19
CA LYS A 400 -24.73 -30.70 0.61
C LYS A 400 -23.83 -29.46 0.69
N LYS A 401 -22.51 -29.62 0.84
CA LYS A 401 -21.54 -28.49 0.81
C LYS A 401 -21.52 -27.71 -0.50
N LYS A 402 -21.84 -28.34 -1.63
CA LYS A 402 -21.97 -27.67 -2.93
C LYS A 402 -23.31 -26.95 -3.09
N ALA A 403 -24.37 -27.45 -2.47
CA ALA A 403 -25.72 -26.88 -2.56
C ALA A 403 -25.94 -25.66 -1.65
N ILE A 404 -25.42 -25.69 -0.41
CA ILE A 404 -25.63 -24.61 0.59
C ILE A 404 -25.27 -23.22 0.05
N PRO A 405 -24.12 -22.99 -0.62
CA PRO A 405 -23.77 -21.67 -1.13
C PRO A 405 -24.79 -21.07 -2.10
N GLN A 406 -25.47 -21.90 -2.90
CA GLN A 406 -26.56 -21.44 -3.78
C GLN A 406 -27.83 -21.20 -2.96
N LYS A 407 -28.19 -22.15 -2.09
CA LYS A 407 -29.38 -22.05 -1.21
C LYS A 407 -29.39 -20.78 -0.37
N LEU A 408 -28.24 -20.40 0.18
CA LEU A 408 -28.08 -19.24 1.06
C LEU A 408 -27.57 -17.98 0.34
N GLU A 409 -27.52 -18.00 -1.00
CA GLU A 409 -27.10 -16.87 -1.83
C GLU A 409 -25.67 -16.34 -1.53
N LEU A 410 -24.77 -17.22 -1.09
CA LEU A 410 -23.39 -16.88 -0.71
C LEU A 410 -22.48 -16.64 -1.91
N VAL A 411 -22.86 -17.11 -3.10
CA VAL A 411 -22.04 -17.11 -4.35
C VAL A 411 -21.56 -15.74 -4.84
N ARG A 412 -22.05 -14.63 -4.27
CA ARG A 412 -21.53 -13.30 -4.57
C ARG A 412 -20.21 -13.07 -3.83
N ALA A 413 -19.13 -12.88 -4.59
CA ALA A 413 -17.83 -12.53 -4.03
C ALA A 413 -17.90 -11.13 -3.38
N LYS A 414 -18.19 -11.09 -2.08
CA LYS A 414 -18.27 -9.87 -1.28
C LYS A 414 -17.17 -9.87 -0.22
N GLN A 415 -16.38 -8.80 -0.18
CA GLN A 415 -15.45 -8.56 0.92
C GLN A 415 -16.23 -8.23 2.20
N ALA A 416 -15.70 -8.64 3.35
CA ALA A 416 -16.29 -8.22 4.62
C ALA A 416 -16.18 -6.70 4.78
N PRO A 417 -17.15 -6.04 5.44
CA PRO A 417 -16.96 -4.68 5.90
C PRO A 417 -15.82 -4.62 6.93
N ASP A 418 -15.24 -3.43 7.09
CA ASP A 418 -14.29 -3.18 8.18
C ASP A 418 -14.99 -3.35 9.52
N ALA A 419 -14.47 -4.27 10.34
CA ALA A 419 -14.99 -4.54 11.68
C ALA A 419 -14.45 -3.53 12.69
N ILE A 420 -13.19 -3.12 12.52
CA ILE A 420 -12.52 -2.11 13.34
C ILE A 420 -11.73 -1.19 12.41
N GLN A 421 -11.82 0.12 12.63
CA GLN A 421 -11.00 1.13 12.03
C GLN A 421 -10.35 1.96 13.14
N MET A 422 -9.06 1.78 13.36
CA MET A 422 -8.29 2.52 14.37
C MET A 422 -7.58 3.71 13.76
N THR A 423 -7.64 4.85 14.43
CA THR A 423 -6.80 6.02 14.11
C THR A 423 -5.53 5.92 14.94
N LEU A 424 -4.38 5.80 14.27
CA LEU A 424 -3.09 5.56 14.90
C LEU A 424 -2.23 6.81 14.81
N GLY A 425 -2.00 7.46 15.94
CA GLY A 425 -1.15 8.62 16.08
C GLY A 425 0.34 8.30 16.20
N HIS A 426 1.16 9.35 16.17
CA HIS A 426 2.58 9.25 16.47
C HIS A 426 2.77 8.79 17.93
N GLY A 427 3.46 7.66 18.13
CA GLY A 427 3.78 7.08 19.43
C GLY A 427 2.81 5.99 19.90
N ASP A 428 1.67 5.83 19.23
CA ASP A 428 0.70 4.80 19.58
C ASP A 428 1.26 3.39 19.39
N ILE A 429 0.78 2.46 20.22
CA ILE A 429 1.12 1.05 20.17
C ILE A 429 -0.13 0.24 19.87
N VAL A 430 -0.05 -0.65 18.89
CA VAL A 430 -1.10 -1.64 18.62
C VAL A 430 -0.58 -3.03 18.97
N ILE A 431 -1.38 -3.81 19.69
CA ILE A 431 -1.12 -5.21 20.00
C ILE A 431 -2.25 -6.05 19.45
N MET A 432 -1.92 -7.07 18.68
CA MET A 432 -2.84 -8.09 18.19
C MET A 432 -2.42 -9.42 18.81
N HIS A 433 -3.31 -10.03 19.59
CA HIS A 433 -3.03 -11.28 20.30
C HIS A 433 -4.14 -12.30 20.05
N GLY A 434 -3.74 -13.55 19.84
CA GLY A 434 -4.63 -14.68 19.59
C GLY A 434 -4.46 -15.23 18.18
N ALA A 435 -4.26 -16.55 18.07
CA ALA A 435 -4.07 -17.22 16.77
C ALA A 435 -5.31 -17.10 15.88
N ASP A 436 -6.50 -17.07 16.49
CA ASP A 436 -7.75 -16.94 15.74
C ASP A 436 -7.86 -15.57 15.04
N LEU A 437 -7.34 -14.50 15.64
CA LEU A 437 -7.37 -13.18 15.03
C LEU A 437 -6.65 -13.21 13.68
N GLN A 438 -5.45 -13.80 13.63
CA GLN A 438 -4.70 -13.95 12.39
C GLN A 438 -5.33 -14.98 11.45
N LYS A 439 -6.00 -16.02 11.96
CA LYS A 439 -6.73 -16.99 11.13
C LYS A 439 -7.91 -16.34 10.40
N TYR A 440 -8.76 -15.62 11.14
CA TYR A 440 -10.08 -15.18 10.69
C TYR A 440 -10.12 -13.75 10.14
N TYR A 441 -9.22 -12.87 10.57
CA TYR A 441 -9.19 -11.46 10.19
C TYR A 441 -7.91 -11.10 9.44
N GLU A 442 -8.01 -10.06 8.63
CA GLU A 442 -6.92 -9.43 7.90
C GLU A 442 -6.97 -7.92 8.14
N HIS A 443 -5.82 -7.26 8.07
CA HIS A 443 -5.68 -5.84 8.34
C HIS A 443 -4.93 -5.09 7.24
N SER A 444 -5.23 -3.81 7.10
CA SER A 444 -4.54 -2.89 6.19
C SER A 444 -4.20 -1.59 6.89
N VAL A 445 -3.23 -0.86 6.35
CA VAL A 445 -2.79 0.43 6.91
C VAL A 445 -2.50 1.41 5.78
N SER A 446 -3.08 2.60 5.89
CA SER A 446 -2.73 3.79 5.11
C SER A 446 -2.36 4.96 6.03
N HIS A 447 -1.68 5.98 5.51
CA HIS A 447 -1.39 7.22 6.25
C HIS A 447 -1.61 8.46 5.39
N SER A 448 -1.73 9.62 6.03
CA SER A 448 -2.04 10.90 5.39
C SER A 448 -0.91 11.93 5.42
N GLY A 449 0.27 11.58 5.94
CA GLY A 449 1.43 12.49 5.96
C GLY A 449 2.61 12.01 5.12
N LYS A 450 3.72 12.76 5.20
CA LYS A 450 4.90 12.59 4.35
C LYS A 450 5.80 11.41 4.70
N LEU A 451 5.97 11.14 5.99
CA LEU A 451 6.91 10.15 6.48
C LEU A 451 6.33 9.39 7.66
N ARG A 452 6.50 8.07 7.64
CA ARG A 452 5.99 7.19 8.69
C ARG A 452 6.85 5.94 8.84
N PHE A 453 7.07 5.52 10.08
CA PHE A 453 7.69 4.24 10.41
C PHE A 453 6.73 3.37 11.21
N ALA A 454 6.87 2.06 11.04
CA ALA A 454 6.17 1.07 11.82
C ALA A 454 7.13 -0.02 12.23
N LEU A 455 7.41 -0.08 13.53
CA LEU A 455 8.32 -1.07 14.10
C LEU A 455 7.47 -2.15 14.75
N THR A 456 7.39 -3.29 14.10
CA THR A 456 6.60 -4.45 14.50
C THR A 456 7.49 -5.48 15.17
N ARG A 457 7.00 -6.13 16.23
CA ARG A 457 7.66 -7.21 16.94
C ARG A 457 6.84 -8.48 16.82
N ARG A 458 7.52 -9.58 16.55
CA ARG A 458 6.95 -10.93 16.53
C ARG A 458 7.86 -11.92 17.25
N TYR A 459 7.27 -13.05 17.60
CA TYR A 459 8.05 -14.26 17.87
C TYR A 459 8.08 -15.08 16.59
N ILE A 460 9.27 -15.48 16.19
CA ILE A 460 9.52 -16.38 15.07
C ILE A 460 10.13 -17.65 15.62
N ASP A 461 9.48 -18.78 15.35
CA ASP A 461 9.98 -20.10 15.70
C ASP A 461 11.25 -20.42 14.89
N PRO A 462 12.43 -20.57 15.52
CA PRO A 462 13.65 -20.94 14.79
C PRO A 462 13.51 -22.29 14.06
N GLY A 463 12.66 -23.18 14.57
CA GLY A 463 12.35 -24.47 13.97
C GLY A 463 11.62 -24.37 12.64
N SER A 464 10.90 -23.28 12.39
CA SER A 464 10.17 -23.08 11.13
C SER A 464 11.04 -22.58 9.98
N LEU A 465 12.28 -22.16 10.26
CA LEU A 465 13.23 -21.65 9.27
C LEU A 465 14.04 -22.80 8.65
N ALA A 466 14.21 -22.75 7.33
CA ALA A 466 15.14 -23.62 6.63
C ALA A 466 16.57 -23.37 7.13
N PRO A 467 17.49 -24.36 7.10
CA PRO A 467 18.85 -24.17 7.59
C PRO A 467 19.60 -22.99 6.95
N SER A 468 19.35 -22.72 5.66
CA SER A 468 19.92 -21.57 4.94
C SER A 468 19.38 -20.20 5.37
N ASP A 469 18.20 -20.21 5.98
CA ASP A 469 17.43 -19.01 6.35
C ASP A 469 17.63 -18.66 7.84
N ARG A 470 18.36 -19.51 8.57
CA ARG A 470 18.69 -19.27 9.98
C ARG A 470 19.81 -18.23 10.09
N PRO A 471 19.77 -17.39 11.13
CA PRO A 471 20.83 -16.42 11.34
C PRO A 471 22.15 -17.15 11.66
N THR A 472 23.26 -16.60 11.20
CA THR A 472 24.62 -17.07 11.55
C THR A 472 25.06 -16.62 12.95
N TYR A 473 24.12 -16.08 13.74
CA TYR A 473 24.34 -15.49 15.03
C TYR A 473 23.24 -15.89 16.01
N GLU A 474 23.56 -15.90 17.30
CA GLU A 474 22.58 -16.01 18.35
C GLU A 474 21.76 -14.73 18.46
N VAL A 475 20.44 -14.85 18.59
CA VAL A 475 19.55 -13.71 18.78
C VAL A 475 19.52 -13.37 20.26
N ALA A 476 20.26 -12.33 20.67
CA ALA A 476 20.33 -11.96 22.09
C ALA A 476 18.96 -11.60 22.69
N PRO A 477 18.77 -11.87 24.00
CA PRO A 477 17.59 -11.45 24.73
C PRO A 477 17.50 -9.92 24.84
N ASP A 478 16.34 -9.44 25.28
CA ASP A 478 16.17 -8.02 25.57
C ASP A 478 16.83 -7.72 26.92
N MET A 479 17.76 -6.76 26.92
CA MET A 479 18.57 -6.41 28.08
C MET A 479 18.08 -5.14 28.78
N SER A 480 17.06 -4.48 28.24
CA SER A 480 16.53 -3.22 28.78
C SER A 480 15.37 -3.46 29.74
N ASP A 481 15.12 -2.47 30.59
CA ASP A 481 14.19 -2.53 31.73
C ASP A 481 12.99 -1.58 31.54
N TYR A 482 12.50 -1.37 30.31
CA TYR A 482 11.30 -0.53 30.12
C TYR A 482 10.10 -1.17 30.83
N ASP A 483 9.51 -0.43 31.77
CA ASP A 483 8.44 -0.91 32.65
C ASP A 483 7.18 -0.01 32.62
N GLY A 484 7.20 1.05 31.79
CA GLY A 484 6.12 2.03 31.67
C GLY A 484 5.85 2.87 32.91
N SER A 485 6.60 2.68 34.01
CA SER A 485 6.34 3.33 35.31
C SER A 485 7.20 4.57 35.54
N LYS A 486 8.29 4.72 34.77
CA LYS A 486 9.29 5.81 34.91
C LYS A 486 8.73 7.22 34.75
N LEU A 487 7.54 7.36 34.15
CA LEU A 487 6.90 8.66 33.94
C LEU A 487 5.85 8.89 35.01
N ALA A 488 5.88 10.08 35.64
CA ALA A 488 4.84 10.50 36.57
C ALA A 488 3.47 10.31 35.92
N VAL A 489 2.62 9.51 36.56
CA VAL A 489 1.23 9.31 36.17
C VAL A 489 0.45 10.52 36.65
N MET A 490 -0.43 11.04 35.79
CA MET A 490 -1.34 12.13 36.16
C MET A 490 -2.35 11.69 37.21
#